data_AF-A0A962QH56-F1
#
_entry.id   AF-A0A962QH56-F1
#
_cell.length_a   1.000
_cell.length_b   1.000
_cell.length_c   1.000
_cell.angle_alpha   90.00
_cell.angle_beta   90.00
_cell.angle_gamma   90.00
#
_symmetry.space_group_name_H-M   'P 1'
#
loop_
_entity.id
_entity.type
_entity.pdbx_description
1 polymer ?
#
loop_
_entity_poly.entity_id
_entity_poly.type
_entity_poly.pdbx_seq_one_letter_code
_entity_poly.pdbx_strand_id
1 'polypeptide(L)'
;RWQRRRAINVLHYHAALSGTAGVLPLPVLDTLLVGSLQLNLIHDLSRLYGVDFSTQRAKAAIAALLGGMQSGLLVSSMLKYVPVVGYAVVSIPAAAAVGAVTYAIGKVFMYHFELGGTLLDFDADQLRGYFKRQLKR
;
A
#
# COMPACT_ATOMS: atom_id res chain seq x y z
N ARG A 1 -15.50 -15.58 7.91
CA ARG A 1 -16.36 -14.85 6.94
C ARG A 1 -16.62 -13.38 7.34
N TRP A 2 -16.82 -13.06 8.62
CA TRP A 2 -17.04 -11.67 9.09
C TRP A 2 -15.77 -10.80 9.12
N GLN A 3 -14.65 -11.33 9.61
CA GLN A 3 -13.36 -10.60 9.64
C GLN A 3 -12.94 -10.13 8.23
N ARG A 4 -13.02 -11.00 7.24
CA ARG A 4 -12.72 -10.66 5.83
C ARG A 4 -13.54 -9.47 5.29
N ARG A 5 -14.83 -9.38 5.62
CA ARG A 5 -15.66 -8.24 5.18
C ARG A 5 -15.24 -6.94 5.85
N ARG A 6 -14.94 -6.98 7.15
CA ARG A 6 -14.41 -5.82 7.88
C ARG A 6 -13.05 -5.38 7.34
N ALA A 7 -12.16 -6.32 7.06
CA ALA A 7 -10.85 -6.04 6.49
C ALA A 7 -10.98 -5.30 5.15
N ILE A 8 -11.86 -5.77 4.26
CA ILE A 8 -12.10 -5.12 2.96
C ILE A 8 -12.58 -3.68 3.12
N ASN A 9 -13.45 -3.38 4.10
CA ASN A 9 -13.88 -2.00 4.35
C ASN A 9 -12.72 -1.12 4.84
N VAL A 10 -11.87 -1.62 5.73
CA VAL A 10 -10.66 -0.91 6.20
C VAL A 10 -9.72 -0.61 5.03
N LEU A 11 -9.54 -1.57 4.12
CA LEU A 11 -8.74 -1.42 2.91
C LEU A 11 -9.29 -0.31 1.99
N HIS A 12 -10.59 -0.33 1.68
CA HIS A 12 -11.19 0.69 0.81
C HIS A 12 -11.10 2.09 1.42
N TYR A 13 -11.32 2.22 2.73
CA TYR A 13 -11.22 3.50 3.43
C TYR A 13 -9.81 4.09 3.33
N HIS A 14 -8.79 3.31 3.66
CA HIS A 14 -7.39 3.77 3.60
C HIS A 14 -6.91 4.01 2.17
N ALA A 15 -7.36 3.21 1.20
CA ALA A 15 -7.04 3.41 -0.22
C ALA A 15 -7.66 4.70 -0.78
N ALA A 16 -8.91 5.01 -0.40
CA ALA A 16 -9.54 6.26 -0.77
C ALA A 16 -8.81 7.45 -0.14
N LEU A 17 -8.46 7.37 1.16
CA LEU A 17 -7.71 8.41 1.85
C LEU A 17 -6.31 8.62 1.26
N SER A 18 -5.57 7.55 0.96
CA SER A 18 -4.24 7.69 0.36
C SER A 18 -4.30 8.22 -1.07
N GLY A 19 -5.35 7.90 -1.82
CA GLY A 19 -5.64 8.54 -3.10
C GLY A 19 -5.82 10.05 -2.96
N THR A 20 -6.49 10.53 -1.91
CA THR A 20 -6.61 11.98 -1.66
C THR A 20 -5.31 12.64 -1.21
N ALA A 21 -4.43 11.92 -0.53
CA ALA A 21 -3.11 12.43 -0.12
C ALA A 21 -2.22 12.69 -1.35
N GLY A 22 -2.22 11.76 -2.33
CA GLY A 22 -1.47 11.89 -3.59
C GLY A 22 -1.88 13.04 -4.51
N VAL A 23 -2.89 13.83 -4.13
CA VAL A 23 -3.31 15.06 -4.81
C VAL A 23 -2.48 16.27 -4.32
N LEU A 24 -1.88 16.19 -3.13
CA LEU A 24 -1.08 17.28 -2.56
C LEU A 24 0.37 17.23 -3.08
N PRO A 25 0.84 18.23 -3.84
CA PRO A 25 2.15 18.21 -4.47
C PRO A 25 3.25 18.63 -3.46
N LEU A 26 3.40 17.89 -2.37
CA LEU A 26 4.47 18.10 -1.38
C LEU A 26 5.33 16.82 -1.27
N PRO A 27 6.45 16.72 -1.99
CA PRO A 27 7.23 15.49 -2.17
C PRO A 27 7.62 14.74 -0.87
N VAL A 28 7.83 15.47 0.24
CA VAL A 28 8.28 14.89 1.52
C VAL A 28 7.12 14.64 2.48
N LEU A 29 6.13 15.54 2.52
CA LEU A 29 4.95 15.37 3.37
C LEU A 29 4.05 14.25 2.85
N ASP A 30 3.91 14.12 1.54
CA ASP A 30 3.02 13.14 0.92
C ASP A 30 3.53 11.69 1.12
N THR A 31 4.85 11.48 1.04
CA THR A 31 5.45 10.15 1.31
C THR A 31 5.35 9.73 2.77
N LEU A 32 5.53 10.65 3.71
CA LEU A 32 5.34 10.40 5.14
C LEU A 32 3.87 10.17 5.49
N LEU A 33 2.95 10.94 4.91
CA LEU A 33 1.50 10.79 5.08
C LEU A 33 1.02 9.44 4.55
N VAL A 34 1.38 9.08 3.31
CA VAL A 34 1.04 7.80 2.69
C VAL A 34 1.63 6.63 3.47
N GLY A 35 2.88 6.74 3.92
CA GLY A 35 3.50 5.73 4.78
C GLY A 35 2.76 5.56 6.12
N SER A 36 2.30 6.65 6.71
CA SER A 36 1.50 6.63 7.94
C SER A 36 0.13 5.98 7.74
N LEU A 37 -0.54 6.27 6.62
CA LEU A 37 -1.81 5.62 6.25
C LEU A 37 -1.64 4.12 6.02
N GLN A 38 -0.55 3.69 5.39
CA GLN A 38 -0.25 2.26 5.19
C GLN A 38 0.04 1.56 6.53
N LEU A 39 0.71 2.23 7.47
CA LEU A 39 0.96 1.67 8.81
C LEU A 39 -0.33 1.55 9.63
N ASN A 40 -1.21 2.55 9.59
CA ASN A 40 -2.51 2.49 10.25
C ASN A 40 -3.40 1.39 9.66
N LEU A 41 -3.39 1.22 8.34
CA LEU A 41 -4.05 0.12 7.65
C LEU A 41 -3.59 -1.24 8.20
N ILE A 42 -2.28 -1.46 8.31
CA ILE A 42 -1.74 -2.71 8.84
C ILE A 42 -2.09 -2.86 10.33
N HIS A 43 -2.03 -1.79 11.11
CA HIS A 43 -2.43 -1.80 12.52
C HIS A 43 -3.88 -2.25 12.71
N ASP A 44 -4.81 -1.68 11.93
CA ASP A 44 -6.23 -2.06 11.99
C ASP A 44 -6.46 -3.51 11.56
N LEU A 45 -5.73 -3.99 10.55
CA LEU A 45 -5.75 -5.39 10.15
C LEU A 45 -5.20 -6.29 11.26
N SER A 46 -4.05 -5.95 11.85
CA SER A 46 -3.46 -6.69 12.96
C SER A 46 -4.43 -6.81 14.13
N ARG A 47 -5.12 -5.72 14.52
CA ARG A 47 -6.17 -5.78 15.55
C ARG A 47 -7.35 -6.67 15.17
N LEU A 48 -7.78 -6.62 13.91
CA LEU A 48 -8.93 -7.40 13.44
C LEU A 48 -8.66 -8.91 13.40
N TYR A 49 -7.41 -9.29 13.11
CA TYR A 49 -6.95 -10.68 13.04
C TYR A 49 -6.29 -11.17 14.35
N GLY A 50 -6.09 -10.30 15.34
CA GLY A 50 -5.49 -10.66 16.63
C GLY A 50 -3.96 -10.88 16.56
N VAL A 51 -3.28 -10.20 15.64
CA VAL A 51 -1.83 -10.29 15.43
C VAL A 51 -1.11 -9.16 16.17
N ASP A 52 0.04 -9.45 16.78
CA ASP A 52 0.87 -8.44 17.41
C ASP A 52 1.41 -7.42 16.39
N PHE A 53 1.07 -6.15 16.61
CA PHE A 53 1.52 -5.06 15.76
C PHE A 53 2.87 -4.51 16.22
N SER A 54 3.79 -4.31 15.27
CA SER A 54 5.04 -3.58 15.49
C SER A 54 5.30 -2.65 14.32
N THR A 55 5.38 -1.35 14.62
CA THR A 55 5.65 -0.32 13.61
C THR A 55 6.93 -0.60 12.83
N GLN A 56 8.00 -1.04 13.50
CA GLN A 56 9.27 -1.35 12.85
C GLN A 56 9.14 -2.52 11.88
N ARG A 57 8.45 -3.60 12.28
CA ARG A 57 8.22 -4.77 11.42
C ARG A 57 7.29 -4.46 10.26
N ALA A 58 6.21 -3.71 10.51
CA ALA A 58 5.30 -3.25 9.48
C ALA A 58 6.01 -2.38 8.44
N LYS A 59 6.84 -1.42 8.88
CA LYS A 59 7.68 -0.59 7.99
C LYS A 59 8.64 -1.46 7.17
N ALA A 60 9.32 -2.42 7.80
CA ALA A 60 10.24 -3.33 7.10
C ALA A 60 9.52 -4.18 6.06
N ALA A 61 8.34 -4.73 6.39
CA ALA A 61 7.54 -5.53 5.50
C ALA A 61 6.99 -4.72 4.30
N ILE A 62 6.51 -3.50 4.54
CA ILE A 62 6.15 -2.56 3.46
C ILE A 62 7.37 -2.27 2.58
N ALA A 63 8.51 -1.93 3.18
CA ALA A 63 9.73 -1.64 2.45
C ALA A 63 10.23 -2.84 1.64
N ALA A 64 10.09 -4.07 2.14
CA ALA A 64 10.45 -5.29 1.41
C ALA A 64 9.52 -5.56 0.22
N LEU A 65 8.20 -5.33 0.38
CA LEU A 65 7.25 -5.42 -0.73
C LEU A 65 7.53 -4.38 -1.83
N LEU A 66 7.80 -3.13 -1.44
CA LEU A 66 8.04 -2.03 -2.36
C LEU A 66 9.44 -2.08 -2.98
N GLY A 67 10.48 -2.34 -2.19
CA GLY A 67 11.88 -2.43 -2.64
C GLY A 67 12.14 -3.62 -3.56
N GLY A 68 11.36 -4.68 -3.42
CA GLY A 68 11.33 -5.81 -4.33
C GLY A 68 10.62 -5.57 -5.66
N MET A 69 9.89 -4.46 -5.76
CA MET A 69 9.34 -3.99 -7.02
C MET A 69 10.49 -3.28 -7.75
N GLN A 70 11.01 -3.92 -8.80
CA GLN A 70 12.04 -3.31 -9.65
C GLN A 70 11.66 -1.86 -9.91
N SER A 71 12.49 -0.94 -9.43
CA SER A 71 12.27 0.52 -9.43
C SER A 71 11.73 1.03 -10.76
N GLY A 72 12.09 0.39 -11.88
CA GLY A 72 11.59 0.67 -13.21
C GLY A 72 10.06 0.63 -13.39
N LEU A 73 9.26 -0.13 -12.63
CA LEU A 73 7.79 -0.17 -12.87
C LEU A 73 7.04 1.01 -12.25
N LEU A 74 7.42 1.46 -11.05
CA LEU A 74 6.86 2.69 -10.49
C LEU A 74 7.46 3.92 -11.17
N VAL A 75 8.77 3.90 -11.42
CA VAL A 75 9.51 5.03 -11.98
C VAL A 75 9.21 5.21 -13.46
N SER A 76 9.11 4.16 -14.30
CA SER A 76 8.77 4.37 -15.73
C SER A 76 7.30 4.73 -15.97
N SER A 77 6.38 4.23 -15.15
CA SER A 77 4.98 4.60 -15.26
C SER A 77 4.71 5.99 -14.69
N MET A 78 5.44 6.46 -13.67
CA MET A 78 5.32 7.85 -13.18
C MET A 78 6.14 8.85 -13.99
N LEU A 79 7.36 8.52 -14.43
CA LEU A 79 8.20 9.40 -15.27
C LEU A 79 7.61 9.65 -16.65
N LYS A 80 6.81 8.73 -17.21
CA LYS A 80 6.09 8.99 -18.47
C LYS A 80 5.01 10.07 -18.35
N TYR A 81 4.59 10.43 -17.13
CA TYR A 81 3.70 11.57 -16.86
C TYR A 81 4.47 12.82 -16.42
N VAL A 82 5.79 12.79 -16.49
CA VAL A 82 6.65 13.96 -16.33
C VAL A 82 7.18 14.39 -17.72
N PRO A 83 6.35 14.77 -18.71
CA PRO A 83 6.89 15.69 -19.70
C PRO A 83 7.04 17.05 -19.01
N VAL A 84 8.12 17.73 -19.33
CA VAL A 84 8.68 18.98 -18.76
C VAL A 84 7.71 20.20 -18.82
N VAL A 85 6.42 20.01 -19.10
CA VAL A 85 5.41 21.06 -19.19
C VAL A 85 4.08 20.55 -18.61
N GLY A 86 3.67 21.06 -17.44
CA GLY A 86 2.27 20.98 -16.99
C GLY A 86 2.05 20.30 -15.63
N TYR A 87 2.39 20.99 -14.55
CA TYR A 87 2.09 20.61 -13.15
C TYR A 87 0.59 20.46 -12.81
N ALA A 88 -0.32 20.68 -13.76
CA ALA A 88 -1.77 20.73 -13.51
C ALA A 88 -2.56 19.50 -14.01
N VAL A 89 -1.96 18.60 -14.81
CA VAL A 89 -2.73 17.53 -15.51
C VAL A 89 -2.48 16.12 -14.95
N VAL A 90 -1.58 15.97 -13.96
CA VAL A 90 -1.08 14.66 -13.47
C VAL A 90 -1.76 14.19 -12.16
N SER A 91 -2.74 14.91 -11.63
CA SER A 91 -3.29 14.63 -10.29
C SER A 91 -4.15 13.35 -10.18
N ILE A 92 -4.92 13.01 -11.21
CA ILE A 92 -5.85 11.86 -11.16
C ILE A 92 -5.13 10.50 -11.30
N PRO A 93 -4.19 10.31 -12.25
CA PRO A 93 -3.47 9.03 -12.38
C PRO A 93 -2.58 8.73 -11.18
N ALA A 94 -1.96 9.75 -10.58
CA ALA A 94 -1.10 9.60 -9.41
C ALA A 94 -1.91 9.22 -8.17
N ALA A 95 -3.02 9.90 -7.89
CA ALA A 95 -3.95 9.58 -6.80
C ALA A 95 -4.49 8.14 -6.91
N ALA A 96 -4.96 7.74 -8.10
CA ALA A 96 -5.45 6.39 -8.34
C ALA A 96 -4.34 5.34 -8.13
N ALA A 97 -3.11 5.61 -8.58
CA ALA A 97 -1.98 4.73 -8.37
C ALA A 97 -1.62 4.57 -6.89
N VAL A 98 -1.58 5.67 -6.12
CA VAL A 98 -1.30 5.63 -4.67
C VAL A 98 -2.39 4.83 -3.93
N GLY A 99 -3.66 5.04 -4.28
CA GLY A 99 -4.78 4.26 -3.75
C GLY A 99 -4.67 2.77 -4.08
N ALA A 100 -4.36 2.43 -5.33
CA ALA A 100 -4.18 1.05 -5.79
C ALA A 100 -3.02 0.33 -5.08
N VAL A 101 -1.87 1.00 -4.90
CA VAL A 101 -0.74 0.47 -4.14
C VAL A 101 -1.13 0.22 -2.68
N THR A 102 -1.78 1.19 -2.04
CA THR A 102 -2.25 1.06 -0.65
C THR A 102 -3.21 -0.11 -0.48
N TYR A 103 -4.17 -0.24 -1.41
CA TYR A 103 -5.11 -1.36 -1.42
C TYR A 103 -4.40 -2.71 -1.62
N ALA A 104 -3.46 -2.78 -2.56
CA ALA A 104 -2.71 -4.00 -2.85
C ALA A 104 -1.84 -4.43 -1.66
N ILE A 105 -1.19 -3.48 -0.96
CA ILE A 105 -0.47 -3.76 0.29
C ILE A 105 -1.43 -4.33 1.33
N GLY A 106 -2.56 -3.66 1.59
CA GLY A 106 -3.56 -4.14 2.54
C GLY A 106 -4.08 -5.54 2.20
N LYS A 107 -4.27 -5.86 0.91
CA LYS A 107 -4.69 -7.18 0.46
C LYS A 107 -3.68 -8.26 0.77
N VAL A 108 -2.39 -7.97 0.62
CA VAL A 108 -1.30 -8.90 0.93
C VAL A 108 -1.28 -9.21 2.42
N PHE A 109 -1.31 -8.19 3.28
CA PHE A 109 -1.34 -8.38 4.74
C PHE A 109 -2.61 -9.10 5.20
N MET A 110 -3.77 -8.73 4.66
CA MET A 110 -5.03 -9.42 4.94
C MET A 110 -4.94 -10.91 4.58
N TYR A 111 -4.40 -11.23 3.40
CA TYR A 111 -4.23 -12.62 2.97
C TYR A 111 -3.25 -13.38 3.87
N HIS A 112 -2.12 -12.77 4.22
CA HIS A 112 -1.12 -13.34 5.12
C HIS A 112 -1.70 -13.64 6.51
N PHE A 113 -2.42 -12.69 7.10
CA PHE A 113 -3.07 -12.87 8.39
C PHE A 113 -4.24 -13.87 8.34
N GLU A 114 -4.96 -13.97 7.22
CA GLU A 114 -5.98 -15.01 7.00
C GLU A 114 -5.40 -16.43 7.01
N LEU A 115 -4.13 -16.59 6.63
CA LEU A 115 -3.41 -17.86 6.69
C LEU A 115 -2.80 -18.14 8.08
N GLY A 116 -3.00 -17.24 9.05
CA GLY A 116 -2.42 -17.35 10.39
C GLY A 116 -1.01 -16.78 10.52
N GLY A 117 -0.52 -16.09 9.48
CA GLY A 117 0.76 -15.40 9.53
C GLY A 117 0.75 -14.17 10.43
N THR A 118 1.94 -13.71 10.79
CA THR A 118 2.19 -12.56 11.66
C THR A 118 3.11 -11.53 10.99
N LEU A 119 3.43 -10.43 11.68
CA LEU A 119 4.46 -9.51 11.18
C LEU A 119 5.88 -10.07 11.31
N LEU A 120 6.09 -11.17 12.04
CA LEU A 120 7.39 -11.78 12.28
C LEU A 120 7.81 -12.72 11.14
N ASP A 121 6.86 -13.45 10.59
CA ASP A 121 7.03 -14.47 9.55
C ASP A 121 6.68 -13.92 8.15
N PHE A 122 6.59 -12.60 8.02
CA PHE A 122 6.21 -11.96 6.78
C PHE A 122 7.30 -12.14 5.71
N ASP A 123 7.01 -12.94 4.69
CA ASP A 123 7.88 -13.17 3.55
C ASP A 123 7.38 -12.39 2.31
N ALA A 124 8.06 -11.28 2.05
CA ALA A 124 7.73 -10.40 0.93
C ALA A 124 7.97 -11.05 -0.44
N ASP A 125 8.92 -11.98 -0.56
CA ASP A 125 9.26 -12.63 -1.83
C ASP A 125 8.16 -13.62 -2.23
N GLN A 126 7.68 -14.42 -1.27
CA GLN A 126 6.55 -15.35 -1.49
C GLN A 126 5.26 -14.61 -1.85
N LEU A 127 5.00 -13.48 -1.17
CA LEU A 127 3.78 -12.70 -1.37
C LEU A 127 3.83 -11.75 -2.56
N ARG A 128 5.01 -11.54 -3.16
CA ARG A 128 5.23 -10.62 -4.29
C ARG A 128 4.35 -10.96 -5.50
N GLY A 129 4.19 -12.26 -5.80
CA GLY A 129 3.33 -12.71 -6.88
C GLY A 129 1.87 -12.30 -6.68
N TYR A 130 1.37 -12.38 -5.45
CA TYR A 130 0.02 -11.95 -5.09
C TYR A 130 -0.13 -10.42 -5.14
N PHE A 131 0.85 -9.69 -4.60
CA PHE A 131 0.89 -8.23 -4.64
C PHE A 131 0.79 -7.68 -6.08
N LYS A 132 1.62 -8.20 -7.00
CA LYS A 132 1.60 -7.81 -8.43
C LYS A 132 0.26 -8.09 -9.10
N ARG A 133 -0.43 -9.18 -8.72
CA ARG A 133 -1.78 -9.48 -9.23
C ARG A 133 -2.83 -8.49 -8.73
N GLN A 134 -2.71 -8.02 -7.49
CA GLN A 134 -3.64 -7.02 -6.95
C GLN A 134 -3.42 -5.63 -7.57
N LEU A 135 -2.17 -5.26 -7.88
CA LEU A 135 -1.85 -3.99 -8.56
C LEU A 135 -2.37 -3.88 -9.99
N LYS A 136 -2.56 -5.01 -10.68
CA LYS A 136 -3.04 -5.07 -12.07
C LYS A 136 -4.56 -5.18 -12.21
N ARG A 137 -5.28 -5.21 -11.08
CA ARG A 137 -6.75 -5.26 -11.05
C ARG A 137 -7.32 -3.85 -10.99
#